data_AF-A0A2D9P5D5-F1
#
_entry.id   AF-A0A2D9P5D5-F1
#
_cell.length_a   1.000
_cell.length_b   1.000
_cell.length_c   1.000
_cell.angle_alpha   90.00
_cell.angle_beta   90.00
_cell.angle_gamma   90.00
#
_symmetry.space_group_name_H-M   'P 1'
#
loop_
_entity.id
_entity.type
_entity.pdbx_description
1 polymer ?
#
loop_
_entity_poly.entity_id
_entity_poly.type
_entity_poly.pdbx_seq_one_letter_code
_entity_poly.pdbx_strand_id
1 'polypeptide(L)'
;MAKWNKDTFLKNLKDTCMPHITNIVIDLVRYTDEEADSVSWGRGEGYGTMTFKCKSDDYGVVSLFHVTTSGQIKFLLNNMRHKIRKKEILRDFQLKLESNFMMDFNEDDYDADIFYDIDSLFNTKSDIEKFISTINGISARLKQ
;
A
#
# COMPACT_ATOMS: atom_id res chain seq x y z
N MET A 1 -1.26 -21.68 -11.97
CA MET A 1 -1.81 -20.79 -10.93
C MET A 1 -2.57 -19.66 -11.61
N ALA A 2 -3.82 -19.44 -11.23
CA ALA A 2 -4.62 -18.34 -11.77
C ALA A 2 -4.02 -16.99 -11.35
N LYS A 3 -4.00 -16.03 -12.29
CA LYS A 3 -3.63 -14.65 -12.01
C LYS A 3 -4.84 -13.96 -11.41
N TRP A 4 -4.66 -13.28 -10.28
CA TRP A 4 -5.73 -12.45 -9.71
C TRP A 4 -6.02 -11.26 -10.63
N ASN A 5 -7.25 -10.78 -10.56
CA ASN A 5 -7.69 -9.55 -11.18
C ASN A 5 -8.65 -8.84 -10.21
N LYS A 6 -9.05 -7.62 -10.55
CA LYS A 6 -9.95 -6.83 -9.71
C LYS A 6 -11.22 -7.60 -9.31
N ASP A 7 -11.88 -8.25 -10.26
CA ASP A 7 -13.15 -8.92 -10.00
C ASP A 7 -13.00 -10.12 -9.06
N THR A 8 -12.03 -10.98 -9.34
CA THR A 8 -11.73 -12.16 -8.51
C THR A 8 -11.25 -11.75 -7.11
N PHE A 9 -10.46 -10.68 -7.01
CA PHE A 9 -9.98 -10.13 -5.75
C PHE A 9 -11.15 -9.57 -4.92
N LEU A 10 -11.99 -8.71 -5.50
CA LEU A 10 -13.11 -8.09 -4.78
C LEU A 10 -14.17 -9.11 -4.37
N LYS A 11 -14.39 -10.15 -5.17
CA LYS A 11 -15.25 -11.27 -4.79
C LYS A 11 -14.70 -11.99 -3.57
N ASN A 12 -13.44 -12.44 -3.62
CA ASN A 12 -12.83 -13.18 -2.52
C ASN A 12 -12.71 -12.35 -1.24
N LEU A 13 -12.43 -11.05 -1.36
CA LEU A 13 -12.41 -10.11 -0.23
C LEU A 13 -13.76 -10.09 0.51
N LYS A 14 -14.87 -9.96 -0.22
CA LYS A 14 -16.23 -9.95 0.36
C LYS A 14 -16.59 -11.26 1.05
N ASP A 15 -16.05 -12.38 0.55
CA ASP A 15 -16.29 -13.71 1.12
C ASP A 15 -15.42 -13.97 2.37
N THR A 16 -14.30 -13.25 2.52
CA THR A 16 -13.27 -13.55 3.55
C THR A 16 -13.26 -12.54 4.71
N CYS A 17 -13.52 -11.27 4.43
CA CYS A 17 -13.35 -10.18 5.40
C CYS A 17 -14.68 -9.66 5.96
N MET A 18 -14.62 -9.09 7.16
CA MET A 18 -15.75 -8.35 7.74
C MET A 18 -16.15 -7.15 6.84
N PRO A 19 -17.43 -6.70 6.88
CA PRO A 19 -17.91 -5.63 6.01
C PRO A 19 -17.11 -4.33 6.09
N HIS A 20 -16.66 -3.91 7.28
CA HIS A 20 -15.89 -2.66 7.43
C HIS A 20 -14.49 -2.78 6.83
N ILE A 21 -13.77 -3.88 7.07
CA ILE A 21 -12.47 -4.16 6.43
C ILE A 21 -12.64 -4.22 4.90
N THR A 22 -13.69 -4.89 4.44
CA THR A 22 -14.03 -4.97 3.02
C THR A 22 -14.21 -3.59 2.39
N ASN A 23 -14.92 -2.68 3.06
CA ASN A 23 -15.12 -1.32 2.58
C ASN A 23 -13.80 -0.55 2.48
N ILE A 24 -12.93 -0.64 3.51
CA ILE A 24 -11.62 0.01 3.52
C ILE A 24 -10.76 -0.48 2.34
N VAL A 25 -10.69 -1.81 2.14
CA VAL A 25 -9.92 -2.38 1.02
C VAL A 25 -10.52 -1.99 -0.33
N ILE A 26 -11.86 -1.95 -0.47
CA ILE A 26 -12.52 -1.47 -1.69
C ILE A 26 -12.14 -0.02 -1.99
N ASP A 27 -12.12 0.85 -0.98
CA ASP A 27 -11.74 2.25 -1.15
C ASP A 27 -10.27 2.38 -1.59
N LEU A 28 -9.36 1.60 -1.00
CA LEU A 28 -7.96 1.55 -1.42
C LEU A 28 -7.79 1.00 -2.84
N VAL A 29 -8.58 -0.01 -3.24
CA VAL A 29 -8.57 -0.55 -4.61
C VAL A 29 -9.07 0.50 -5.60
N ARG A 30 -10.17 1.21 -5.29
CA ARG A 30 -10.70 2.29 -6.14
C ARG A 30 -9.68 3.42 -6.31
N TYR A 31 -9.13 3.90 -5.20
CA TYR A 31 -8.06 4.89 -5.20
C TYR A 31 -6.87 4.42 -6.06
N THR A 32 -6.47 3.15 -5.94
CA THR A 32 -5.37 2.60 -6.72
C THR A 32 -5.66 2.58 -8.22
N ASP A 33 -6.89 2.27 -8.64
CA ASP A 33 -7.26 2.30 -10.05
C ASP A 33 -7.32 3.73 -10.63
N GLU A 34 -7.62 4.72 -9.79
CA GLU A 34 -7.71 6.12 -10.19
C GLU A 34 -6.34 6.80 -10.28
N GLU A 35 -5.44 6.52 -9.32
CA GLU A 35 -4.24 7.34 -9.09
C GLU A 35 -2.92 6.60 -9.37
N ALA A 36 -2.90 5.28 -9.41
CA ALA A 36 -1.66 4.54 -9.68
C ALA A 36 -1.27 4.62 -11.16
N ASP A 37 0.02 4.83 -11.45
CA ASP A 37 0.52 4.73 -12.82
C ASP A 37 0.49 3.28 -13.35
N SER A 38 0.47 2.30 -12.45
CA SER A 38 0.28 0.89 -12.77
C SER A 38 -0.23 0.11 -11.57
N VAL A 39 -1.18 -0.79 -11.81
CA VAL A 39 -1.68 -1.74 -10.81
C VAL A 39 -1.17 -3.14 -11.14
N SER A 40 -0.66 -3.85 -10.11
CA SER A 40 -0.23 -5.24 -10.26
C SER A 40 -1.08 -6.16 -9.39
N TRP A 41 -1.52 -7.26 -9.99
CA TRP A 41 -2.27 -8.30 -9.30
C TRP A 41 -1.39 -9.54 -9.12
N GLY A 42 -1.42 -10.11 -7.92
CA GLY A 42 -0.64 -11.28 -7.54
C GLY A 42 -1.02 -12.55 -8.30
N ARG A 43 -0.31 -13.63 -8.02
CA ARG A 43 -0.58 -14.98 -8.51
C ARG A 43 -0.53 -15.93 -7.33
N GLY A 44 -1.34 -16.99 -7.36
CA GLY A 44 -1.32 -18.03 -6.34
C GLY A 44 -2.71 -18.44 -5.89
N GLU A 45 -2.74 -19.52 -5.12
CA GLU A 45 -3.94 -20.08 -4.48
C GLU A 45 -3.83 -19.78 -2.99
N GLY A 46 -4.85 -19.16 -2.39
CA GLY A 46 -4.78 -18.63 -1.03
C GLY A 46 -5.46 -17.27 -0.95
N TYR A 47 -4.66 -16.20 -0.92
CA TYR A 47 -5.15 -14.82 -0.94
C TYR A 47 -4.71 -14.08 -2.20
N GLY A 48 -5.55 -13.14 -2.64
CA GLY A 48 -5.21 -12.20 -3.69
C GLY A 48 -4.34 -11.07 -3.15
N THR A 49 -3.52 -10.48 -4.01
CA THR A 49 -2.74 -9.28 -3.68
C THR A 49 -2.92 -8.24 -4.78
N MET A 50 -3.14 -6.99 -4.39
CA MET A 50 -3.12 -5.81 -5.26
C MET A 50 -1.96 -4.92 -4.84
N THR A 51 -1.13 -4.46 -5.77
CA THR A 51 0.00 -3.56 -5.51
C THR A 51 -0.19 -2.24 -6.24
N PHE A 52 -0.09 -1.14 -5.50
CA PHE A 52 -0.02 0.22 -6.04
C PHE A 52 1.40 0.50 -6.53
N LYS A 53 1.55 0.99 -7.77
CA LYS A 53 2.85 1.37 -8.33
C LYS A 53 2.82 2.77 -8.94
N CYS A 54 3.84 3.54 -8.60
CA CYS A 54 4.12 4.87 -9.13
C CYS A 54 5.30 4.79 -10.12
N LYS A 55 5.20 5.47 -11.25
CA LYS A 55 6.34 5.71 -12.14
C LYS A 55 7.13 6.90 -11.60
N SER A 56 8.38 6.65 -11.25
CA SER A 56 9.35 7.68 -10.91
C SER A 56 10.20 8.04 -12.13
N ASP A 57 10.54 9.33 -12.25
CA ASP A 57 11.41 9.83 -13.32
C ASP A 57 12.84 9.30 -13.18
N ASP A 58 13.33 9.19 -11.93
CA ASP A 58 14.69 8.74 -11.63
C ASP A 58 14.80 7.23 -11.36
N TYR A 59 13.73 6.61 -10.83
CA TYR A 59 13.80 5.25 -10.25
C TYR A 59 12.91 4.23 -10.96
N GLY A 60 12.30 4.59 -12.09
CA GLY A 60 11.36 3.72 -12.81
C GLY A 60 10.13 3.36 -11.96
N VAL A 61 9.57 2.18 -12.13
CA VAL A 61 8.32 1.79 -11.44
C VAL A 61 8.57 1.40 -9.98
N VAL A 62 8.16 2.24 -9.03
CA VAL A 62 8.28 2.03 -7.57
C VAL A 62 6.95 1.51 -7.03
N SER A 63 6.99 0.49 -6.18
CA SER A 63 5.78 -0.02 -5.51
C SER A 63 5.68 0.62 -4.12
N LEU A 64 4.51 1.15 -3.73
CA LEU A 64 4.37 1.92 -2.49
C LEU A 64 3.67 1.12 -1.38
N PHE A 65 2.61 0.42 -1.71
CA PHE A 65 1.94 -0.49 -0.79
C PHE A 65 1.25 -1.63 -1.54
N HIS A 66 0.86 -2.66 -0.81
CA HIS A 66 -0.10 -3.64 -1.30
C HIS A 66 -1.15 -3.99 -0.27
N VAL A 67 -2.31 -4.43 -0.76
CA VAL A 67 -3.41 -4.96 0.05
C VAL A 67 -3.75 -6.37 -0.38
N THR A 68 -4.30 -7.15 0.53
CA THR A 68 -4.65 -8.55 0.32
C THR A 68 -6.15 -8.81 0.50
N THR A 69 -6.65 -9.91 -0.07
CA THR A 69 -8.04 -10.34 0.15
C THR A 69 -8.29 -10.86 1.57
N SER A 70 -7.24 -11.07 2.37
CA SER A 70 -7.31 -11.39 3.80
C SER A 70 -7.36 -10.15 4.71
N GLY A 71 -7.49 -8.94 4.15
CA GLY A 71 -7.65 -7.72 4.94
C GLY A 71 -6.36 -7.18 5.54
N GLN A 72 -5.22 -7.46 4.89
CA GLN A 72 -3.91 -6.99 5.33
C GLN A 72 -3.31 -6.00 4.35
N ILE A 73 -2.53 -5.05 4.87
CA ILE A 73 -1.76 -4.07 4.11
C ILE A 73 -0.26 -4.23 4.41
N LYS A 74 0.59 -3.91 3.45
CA LYS A 74 2.03 -3.80 3.64
C LYS A 74 2.53 -2.51 3.01
N PHE A 75 3.29 -1.74 3.77
CA PHE A 75 4.03 -0.59 3.26
C PHE A 75 5.36 -1.07 2.71
N LEU A 76 5.65 -0.74 1.44
CA LEU A 76 6.85 -1.22 0.74
C LEU A 76 8.03 -0.27 0.96
N LEU A 77 8.25 0.12 2.21
CA LEU A 77 9.25 1.12 2.59
C LEU A 77 10.67 0.58 2.42
N ASN A 78 10.95 -0.66 2.82
CA ASN A 78 12.25 -1.30 2.60
C ASN A 78 12.49 -1.56 1.12
N ASN A 79 11.46 -1.96 0.36
CA ASN A 79 11.57 -2.02 -1.10
C ASN A 79 12.02 -0.67 -1.69
N MET A 80 11.45 0.43 -1.19
CA MET A 80 11.85 1.77 -1.57
C MET A 80 13.28 2.12 -1.13
N ARG A 81 13.70 1.76 0.09
CA ARG A 81 15.08 1.97 0.59
C ARG A 81 16.13 1.36 -0.31
N HIS A 82 15.89 0.17 -0.83
CA HIS A 82 16.81 -0.49 -1.76
C HIS A 82 16.85 0.14 -3.15
N LYS A 83 15.79 0.88 -3.54
CA LYS A 83 15.61 1.39 -4.90
C LYS A 83 15.91 2.88 -5.05
N ILE A 84 15.59 3.67 -4.03
CA ILE A 84 15.63 5.15 -4.06
C ILE A 84 16.91 5.63 -3.37
N ARG A 85 17.70 6.43 -4.09
CA ARG A 85 18.95 7.00 -3.55
C ARG A 85 18.73 8.29 -2.77
N LYS A 86 17.71 9.08 -3.14
CA LYS A 86 17.30 10.34 -2.48
C LYS A 86 16.69 10.05 -1.09
N LYS A 87 17.52 10.11 -0.04
CA LYS A 87 17.13 9.79 1.35
C LYS A 87 16.01 10.70 1.88
N GLU A 88 15.90 11.92 1.37
CA GLU A 88 14.86 12.88 1.72
C GLU A 88 13.45 12.45 1.30
N ILE A 89 13.32 11.65 0.23
CA ILE A 89 12.02 11.07 -0.19
C ILE A 89 11.64 9.95 0.78
N LEU A 90 12.60 9.08 1.11
CA LEU A 90 12.40 7.97 2.06
C LEU A 90 12.04 8.49 3.45
N ARG A 91 12.76 9.50 3.94
CA ARG A 91 12.52 10.09 5.26
C ARG A 91 11.15 10.74 5.36
N ASP A 92 10.70 11.42 4.31
CA ASP A 92 9.36 12.01 4.27
C ASP A 92 8.26 10.95 4.24
N PHE A 93 8.45 9.86 3.48
CA PHE A 93 7.48 8.77 3.48
C PHE A 93 7.40 8.12 4.85
N GLN A 94 8.55 7.83 5.45
CA GLN A 94 8.67 7.26 6.79
C GLN A 94 7.93 8.15 7.81
N LEU A 95 8.30 9.43 7.93
CA LEU A 95 7.69 10.35 8.91
C LEU A 95 6.17 10.46 8.78
N LYS A 96 5.65 10.44 7.55
CA LYS A 96 4.19 10.48 7.31
C LYS A 96 3.51 9.18 7.71
N LEU A 97 4.11 8.02 7.43
CA LEU A 97 3.58 6.73 7.89
C LEU A 97 3.60 6.64 9.42
N GLU A 98 4.71 7.03 10.05
CA GLU A 98 4.85 7.06 11.51
C GLU A 98 3.78 7.96 12.14
N SER A 99 3.56 9.15 11.58
CA SER A 99 2.53 10.09 12.04
C SER A 99 1.10 9.58 11.84
N ASN A 100 0.82 8.89 10.73
CA ASN A 100 -0.53 8.37 10.45
C ASN A 100 -0.92 7.24 11.41
N PHE A 101 0.03 6.37 11.75
CA PHE A 101 -0.26 5.12 12.46
C PHE A 101 0.33 5.06 13.87
N MET A 102 1.06 6.09 14.31
CA MET A 102 1.76 6.14 15.59
C MET A 102 2.72 4.95 15.78
N MET A 103 3.40 4.56 14.70
CA MET A 103 4.36 3.45 14.66
C MET A 103 5.76 3.98 14.38
N ASP A 104 6.79 3.19 14.71
CA ASP A 104 8.17 3.49 14.33
C ASP A 104 8.56 2.65 13.11
N PHE A 105 9.01 3.33 12.06
CA PHE A 105 9.45 2.71 10.82
C PHE A 105 10.92 2.99 10.55
N ASN A 106 11.75 3.24 11.57
CA ASN A 106 13.18 3.43 11.41
C ASN A 106 13.88 2.18 10.84
N GLU A 107 15.03 2.35 10.20
CA GLU A 107 15.71 1.25 9.48
C GLU A 107 16.32 0.19 10.40
N ASP A 108 16.64 0.55 11.64
CA ASP A 108 17.26 -0.36 12.60
C ASP A 108 16.23 -1.34 13.19
N ASP A 109 15.02 -0.88 13.47
CA ASP A 109 13.93 -1.68 14.06
C ASP A 109 12.96 -2.25 13.00
N TYR A 110 12.86 -1.62 11.82
CA TYR A 110 12.00 -2.02 10.71
C TYR A 110 12.83 -2.45 9.49
N ASP A 111 13.51 -3.58 9.64
CA ASP A 111 14.46 -4.14 8.66
C ASP A 111 13.79 -4.88 7.48
N ALA A 112 12.49 -5.18 7.59
CA ALA A 112 11.73 -5.88 6.56
C ALA A 112 10.28 -5.37 6.45
N ASP A 113 9.75 -5.36 5.22
CA ASP A 113 8.35 -5.01 4.99
C ASP A 113 7.41 -6.15 5.42
N ILE A 114 6.59 -5.92 6.44
CA ILE A 114 5.65 -6.91 7.00
C ILE A 114 4.18 -6.57 6.71
N PHE A 115 3.31 -7.56 6.90
CA PHE A 115 1.87 -7.34 6.78
C PHE A 115 1.29 -6.84 8.10
N TYR A 116 0.39 -5.87 8.00
CA TYR A 116 -0.41 -5.34 9.09
C TYR A 116 -1.88 -5.59 8.82
N ASP A 117 -2.65 -5.87 9.87
CA ASP A 117 -4.09 -6.01 9.75
C ASP A 117 -4.74 -4.63 9.59
N ILE A 118 -5.54 -4.47 8.54
CA ILE A 118 -6.19 -3.18 8.22
C ILE A 118 -7.08 -2.70 9.36
N ASP A 119 -7.74 -3.63 10.05
CA ASP A 119 -8.60 -3.35 11.20
C ASP A 119 -7.83 -2.66 12.35
N SER A 120 -6.54 -2.94 12.49
CA SER A 120 -5.70 -2.31 13.52
C SER A 120 -5.25 -0.90 13.17
N LEU A 121 -5.14 -0.59 11.86
CA LEU A 121 -4.56 0.66 11.37
C LEU A 121 -5.60 1.70 10.96
N PHE A 122 -6.75 1.26 10.43
CA PHE A 122 -7.74 2.13 9.81
C PHE A 122 -9.07 2.02 10.57
N ASN A 123 -9.20 2.82 11.63
CA ASN A 123 -10.40 2.82 12.48
C ASN A 123 -11.43 3.86 12.02
N THR A 124 -10.98 4.90 11.33
CA THR A 124 -11.82 6.02 10.89
C THR A 124 -11.60 6.33 9.41
N LYS A 125 -12.58 6.98 8.78
CA LYS A 125 -12.44 7.47 7.41
C LYS A 125 -11.26 8.44 7.26
N SER A 126 -11.00 9.26 8.28
CA SER A 126 -9.85 10.17 8.28
C SER A 126 -8.51 9.46 8.22
N ASP A 127 -8.39 8.23 8.74
CA ASP A 127 -7.14 7.48 8.67
C ASP A 127 -6.84 7.06 7.23
N ILE A 128 -7.88 6.66 6.50
CA ILE A 128 -7.79 6.31 5.07
C ILE A 128 -7.42 7.56 4.25
N GLU A 129 -8.07 8.69 4.50
CA GLU A 129 -7.82 9.96 3.79
C GLU A 129 -6.38 10.48 4.03
N LYS A 130 -5.88 10.40 5.27
CA LYS A 130 -4.48 10.75 5.61
C LYS A 130 -3.48 9.84 4.91
N PHE A 131 -3.76 8.53 4.88
CA PHE A 131 -2.92 7.58 4.17
C PHE A 131 -2.91 7.84 2.66
N ILE A 132 -4.07 8.05 2.03
CA ILE A 132 -4.18 8.42 0.62
C ILE A 132 -3.39 9.70 0.32
N SER A 133 -3.53 10.73 1.15
CA SER A 133 -2.76 11.98 1.03
C SER A 133 -1.25 11.74 1.11
N THR A 134 -0.83 10.82 1.99
CA THR A 134 0.58 10.40 2.12
C THR A 134 1.09 9.75 0.83
N ILE A 135 0.33 8.81 0.27
CA ILE A 135 0.69 8.14 -0.99
C ILE A 135 0.73 9.12 -2.16
N ASN A 136 -0.22 10.06 -2.25
CA ASN A 136 -0.21 11.11 -3.26
C ASN A 136 1.02 12.01 -3.14
N GLY A 137 1.35 12.46 -1.93
CA GLY A 137 2.52 13.30 -1.68
C GLY A 137 3.83 12.63 -2.08
N ILE A 138 4.00 11.36 -1.74
CA ILE A 138 5.21 10.60 -2.12
C ILE A 138 5.24 10.30 -3.62
N SER A 139 4.10 9.98 -4.22
CA SER A 139 4.01 9.80 -5.67
C SER A 139 4.40 11.07 -6.42
N ALA A 140 3.96 12.24 -5.96
CA ALA A 140 4.35 13.52 -6.54
C ALA A 140 5.87 13.76 -6.42
N ARG A 141 6.48 13.47 -5.27
CA ARG A 141 7.94 13.59 -5.07
C ARG A 141 8.76 12.63 -5.92
N LEU A 142 8.20 11.48 -6.30
CA LEU A 142 8.86 10.51 -7.18
C LEU A 142 8.86 10.94 -8.65
N LYS A 143 7.96 11.83 -9.04
CA LYS A 143 7.78 12.41 -10.39
C LYS A 143 8.43 13.81 -10.52
N GLN A 144 9.41 14.11 -9.66
CA GLN A 144 10.18 15.36 -9.60
C GLN A 144 11.67 15.06 -9.71
#